data_AF-A0AAV4D550-F1
#
_entry.id   AF-A0AAV4D550-F1
#
_cell.length_a   1.000
_cell.length_b   1.000
_cell.length_c   1.000
_cell.angle_alpha   90.00
_cell.angle_beta   90.00
_cell.angle_gamma   90.00
#
_symmetry.space_group_name_H-M   'P 1'
#
loop_
_entity.id
_entity.type
_entity.pdbx_description
1 polymer ?
#
loop_
_entity_poly.entity_id
_entity_poly.type
_entity_poly.pdbx_seq_one_letter_code
_entity_poly.pdbx_strand_id
1 'polypeptide(L)'
;MLQVVILARIIPDEEQAKSSAAGIKLLVDLLQDSRSEEVQALAADCVASLTHTRAGVAAAIVAINAVDHLCQMLLSEAEQVRGTAAIALGYLSHDHKGERLILQRCRTDPYLMKVIRYYTKRIRLAPTFTEGWQHYRKVGLPPIP
;
A
#
# COMPACT_ATOMS: atom_id res chain seq x y z
N MET A 1 8.92 -1.09 -12.30
CA MET A 1 10.15 -1.89 -12.10
C MET A 1 11.27 -0.91 -11.77
N LEU A 2 11.39 -0.52 -10.52
CA LEU A 2 12.67 -0.03 -10.03
C LEU A 2 13.54 -1.26 -9.74
N GLN A 3 14.62 -1.41 -10.50
CA GLN A 3 15.71 -2.31 -10.13
C GLN A 3 16.33 -1.75 -8.86
N VAL A 4 15.84 -2.18 -7.69
CA VAL A 4 16.52 -1.97 -6.41
C VAL A 4 17.83 -2.73 -6.50
N VAL A 5 18.86 -1.99 -6.88
CA VAL A 5 20.25 -2.39 -6.82
C VAL A 5 20.54 -2.83 -5.40
N ILE A 6 21.06 -4.05 -5.32
CA ILE A 6 21.61 -4.70 -4.14
C ILE A 6 22.63 -3.76 -3.49
N LEU A 7 22.28 -3.15 -2.36
CA LEU A 7 23.24 -2.46 -1.47
C LEU A 7 23.00 -2.84 0.01
N ALA A 8 22.70 -4.11 0.28
CA ALA A 8 22.75 -4.66 1.63
C ALA A 8 23.92 -5.63 1.75
N ARG A 9 25.14 -5.11 1.69
CA ARG A 9 26.32 -5.76 2.25
C ARG A 9 27.22 -4.66 2.84
N ILE A 10 27.63 -4.88 4.09
CA ILE A 10 28.66 -4.17 4.85
C ILE A 10 28.13 -3.04 5.76
N ILE A 11 27.42 -3.41 6.83
CA ILE A 11 27.74 -2.89 8.18
C ILE A 11 27.67 -4.10 9.11
N PRO A 12 28.80 -4.71 9.51
CA PRO A 12 28.78 -5.66 10.61
C PRO A 12 28.43 -4.85 11.86
N ASP A 13 27.40 -5.28 12.59
CA ASP A 13 26.97 -4.76 13.91
C ASP A 13 25.78 -3.77 13.94
N GLU A 14 25.13 -3.47 12.81
CA GLU A 14 23.77 -2.92 12.85
C GLU A 14 22.75 -4.06 12.74
N GLU A 15 21.90 -4.21 13.74
CA GLU A 15 20.87 -5.24 13.78
C GLU A 15 19.94 -5.05 12.57
N GLN A 16 20.10 -5.87 11.53
CA GLN A 16 19.48 -5.70 10.21
C GLN A 16 17.95 -5.43 10.26
N ALA A 17 17.28 -5.94 11.31
CA ALA A 17 15.88 -5.69 11.60
C ALA A 17 15.60 -4.21 11.96
N LYS A 18 16.45 -3.57 12.76
CA LYS A 18 16.36 -2.15 13.14
C LYS A 18 16.55 -1.24 11.93
N SER A 19 17.56 -1.47 11.09
CA SER A 19 17.78 -0.66 9.87
C SER A 19 16.62 -0.82 8.89
N SER A 20 16.06 -2.03 8.77
CA SER A 20 14.89 -2.29 7.92
C SER A 20 13.63 -1.56 8.43
N ALA A 21 13.39 -1.57 9.74
CA ALA A 21 12.27 -0.86 10.35
C ALA A 21 12.41 0.66 10.20
N ALA A 22 13.61 1.20 10.39
CA ALA A 22 13.90 2.62 10.17
C ALA A 22 13.68 3.04 8.71
N GLY A 23 14.14 2.22 7.75
CA GLY A 23 13.91 2.46 6.32
C GLY A 23 12.44 2.43 5.93
N ILE A 24 11.67 1.45 6.45
CA ILE A 24 10.21 1.37 6.23
C ILE A 24 9.51 2.61 6.79
N LYS A 25 9.89 3.05 8.00
CA LYS A 25 9.33 4.26 8.60
C LYS A 25 9.62 5.50 7.74
N LEU A 26 10.87 5.69 7.32
CA LEU A 26 11.26 6.81 6.47
C LEU A 26 10.46 6.84 5.16
N LEU A 27 10.22 5.68 4.53
CA LEU A 27 9.38 5.62 3.33
C LEU A 27 7.94 6.07 3.61
N VAL A 28 7.36 5.66 4.74
CA VAL A 28 5.99 6.06 5.11
C VAL A 28 5.91 7.54 5.48
N ASP A 29 6.92 8.07 6.18
CA ASP A 29 7.03 9.51 6.47
C ASP A 29 7.09 10.30 5.14
N LEU A 30 7.82 9.81 4.13
CA LEU A 30 7.84 10.42 2.79
C LEU A 30 6.50 10.37 2.04
N LEU A 31 5.70 9.31 2.22
CA LEU A 31 4.34 9.25 1.65
C LEU A 31 3.47 10.38 2.22
N GLN A 32 3.59 10.62 3.53
CA GLN A 32 2.74 11.56 4.25
C GLN A 32 3.21 13.02 4.11
N ASP A 33 4.50 13.29 4.34
CA ASP A 33 4.99 14.63 4.62
C ASP A 33 5.61 15.33 3.39
N SER A 34 5.90 14.56 2.32
CA SER A 34 6.46 15.14 1.11
C SER A 34 5.45 16.03 0.37
N ARG A 35 5.91 17.21 -0.06
CA ARG A 35 5.16 18.09 -0.96
C ARG A 35 5.42 17.81 -2.44
N SER A 36 6.37 16.93 -2.74
CA SER A 36 6.72 16.54 -4.11
C SER A 36 5.97 15.27 -4.49
N GLU A 37 5.12 15.37 -5.50
CA GLU A 37 4.38 14.24 -6.08
C GLU A 37 5.31 13.15 -6.61
N GLU A 38 6.47 13.53 -7.15
CA GLU A 38 7.49 12.59 -7.62
C GLU A 38 8.06 11.77 -6.46
N VAL A 39 8.40 12.43 -5.35
CA VAL A 39 8.92 11.76 -4.14
C VAL A 39 7.86 10.84 -3.54
N GLN A 40 6.60 11.29 -3.48
CA GLN A 40 5.50 10.45 -3.01
C GLN A 40 5.30 9.21 -3.88
N ALA A 41 5.33 9.38 -5.21
CA ALA A 41 5.19 8.26 -6.15
C ALA A 41 6.36 7.27 -6.03
N LEU A 42 7.59 7.75 -5.90
CA LEU A 42 8.78 6.90 -5.70
C LEU A 42 8.72 6.16 -4.36
N ALA A 43 8.31 6.83 -3.29
CA ALA A 43 8.10 6.18 -2.00
C ALA A 43 7.04 5.07 -2.08
N ALA A 44 5.93 5.32 -2.79
CA ALA A 44 4.89 4.31 -2.99
C ALA A 44 5.36 3.12 -3.82
N ASP A 45 6.16 3.34 -4.89
CA ASP A 45 6.73 2.24 -5.69
C ASP A 45 7.77 1.42 -4.89
N CYS A 46 8.55 2.08 -4.04
CA CYS A 46 9.45 1.41 -3.09
C CYS A 46 8.66 0.55 -2.09
N VAL A 47 7.57 1.07 -1.52
CA VAL A 47 6.66 0.30 -0.65
C VAL A 47 6.09 -0.90 -1.39
N ALA A 48 5.57 -0.72 -2.61
CA ALA A 48 5.08 -1.82 -3.44
C ALA A 48 6.15 -2.90 -3.65
N SER A 49 7.36 -2.48 -4.03
CA SER A 49 8.49 -3.39 -4.24
C SER A 49 8.86 -4.16 -2.97
N LEU A 50 8.93 -3.49 -1.83
CA LEU A 50 9.30 -4.09 -0.54
C LEU A 50 8.23 -5.08 -0.04
N THR A 51 6.95 -4.74 -0.16
CA THR A 51 5.86 -5.63 0.24
C THR A 51 5.87 -6.97 -0.48
N HIS A 52 6.46 -7.04 -1.69
CA HIS A 52 6.60 -8.27 -2.46
C HIS A 52 7.85 -9.10 -2.10
N THR A 53 8.81 -8.57 -1.34
CA THR A 53 10.14 -9.20 -1.20
C THR A 53 10.28 -10.20 -0.05
N ARG A 54 9.70 -9.92 1.13
CA ARG A 54 9.94 -10.71 2.35
C ARG A 54 8.71 -10.78 3.25
N ALA A 55 8.52 -11.95 3.88
CA ALA A 55 7.51 -12.13 4.92
C ALA A 55 7.73 -11.14 6.08
N GLY A 56 6.65 -10.55 6.60
CA GLY A 56 6.68 -9.58 7.70
C GLY A 56 6.85 -8.12 7.29
N VAL A 57 7.39 -7.82 6.10
CA VAL A 57 7.55 -6.43 5.63
C VAL A 57 6.20 -5.75 5.39
N ALA A 58 5.27 -6.47 4.74
CA ALA A 58 3.90 -5.97 4.55
C ALA A 58 3.22 -5.67 5.89
N ALA A 59 3.34 -6.57 6.87
CA ALA A 59 2.79 -6.38 8.21
C ALA A 59 3.38 -5.16 8.92
N ALA A 60 4.70 -4.93 8.80
CA ALA A 60 5.36 -3.75 9.37
C ALA A 60 4.86 -2.43 8.74
N ILE A 61 4.73 -2.41 7.41
CA ILE A 61 4.20 -1.25 6.66
C ILE A 61 2.75 -0.95 7.07
N VAL A 62 1.92 -2.00 7.20
CA VAL A 62 0.54 -1.86 7.68
C VAL A 62 0.48 -1.37 9.14
N ALA A 63 1.43 -1.80 9.99
CA ALA A 63 1.47 -1.42 11.40
C ALA A 63 1.74 0.07 11.62
N ILE A 64 2.42 0.74 10.68
CA ILE A 64 2.76 2.16 10.76
C ILE A 64 1.84 3.05 9.90
N ASN A 65 0.59 2.63 9.70
CA ASN A 65 -0.48 3.42 9.07
C ASN A 65 -0.31 3.74 7.58
N ALA A 66 0.59 3.05 6.86
CA ALA A 66 0.81 3.30 5.44
C ALA A 66 -0.45 3.15 4.57
N VAL A 67 -1.37 2.26 4.94
CA VAL A 67 -2.62 2.02 4.19
C VAL A 67 -3.45 3.30 4.09
N ASP A 68 -3.60 4.06 5.17
CA ASP A 68 -4.41 5.28 5.15
C ASP A 68 -3.77 6.36 4.25
N HIS A 69 -2.45 6.54 4.34
CA HIS A 69 -1.73 7.49 3.48
C HIS A 69 -1.83 7.11 2.00
N LEU A 70 -1.61 5.83 1.69
CA LEU A 70 -1.76 5.34 0.32
C LEU A 70 -3.20 5.48 -0.20
N CYS A 71 -4.22 5.27 0.65
CA CYS A 71 -5.61 5.52 0.28
C CYS A 71 -5.90 7.00 0.02
N GLN A 72 -5.28 7.93 0.76
CA GLN A 72 -5.40 9.37 0.47
C GLN A 72 -4.75 9.73 -0.87
N MET A 73 -3.59 9.13 -1.17
CA MET A 73 -2.87 9.34 -2.43
C MET A 73 -3.66 8.88 -3.67
N LEU A 74 -4.62 7.96 -3.54
CA LEU A 74 -5.53 7.59 -4.63
C LEU A 74 -6.42 8.76 -5.11
N LEU A 75 -6.52 9.83 -4.32
CA LEU A 75 -7.28 11.04 -4.63
C LEU A 75 -6.40 12.18 -5.17
N SER A 76 -5.09 11.96 -5.32
CA SER A 76 -4.17 12.95 -5.91
C SER A 76 -4.55 13.29 -7.35
N GLU A 77 -4.32 14.54 -7.77
CA GLU A 77 -4.51 14.95 -9.16
C GLU A 77 -3.48 14.26 -10.08
N ALA A 78 -2.27 14.03 -9.58
CA ALA A 78 -1.22 13.32 -10.29
C ALA A 78 -1.57 11.85 -10.53
N GLU A 79 -1.66 11.48 -11.80
CA GLU A 79 -1.90 10.09 -12.23
C GLU A 79 -0.80 9.13 -11.72
N GLN A 80 0.47 9.57 -11.73
CA GLN A 80 1.58 8.73 -11.27
C GLN A 80 1.47 8.39 -9.78
N VAL A 81 1.07 9.35 -8.94
CA VAL A 81 0.84 9.15 -7.51
C VAL A 81 -0.30 8.15 -7.29
N ARG A 82 -1.43 8.33 -8.00
CA ARG A 82 -2.56 7.39 -7.92
C ARG A 82 -2.18 5.97 -8.35
N GLY A 83 -1.44 5.84 -9.45
CA GLY A 83 -1.04 4.55 -10.00
C GLY A 83 -0.11 3.78 -9.07
N THR A 84 0.94 4.42 -8.58
CA THR A 84 1.89 3.80 -7.65
C THR A 84 1.24 3.45 -6.30
N ALA A 85 0.39 4.34 -5.77
CA ALA A 85 -0.38 4.05 -4.55
C ALA A 85 -1.34 2.87 -4.73
N ALA A 86 -2.06 2.80 -5.85
CA ALA A 86 -2.97 1.68 -6.15
C ALA A 86 -2.22 0.35 -6.26
N ILE A 87 -1.05 0.35 -6.87
CA ILE A 87 -0.19 -0.83 -6.97
C ILE A 87 0.29 -1.28 -5.59
N ALA A 88 0.77 -0.35 -4.75
CA ALA A 88 1.19 -0.65 -3.38
C ALA A 88 0.04 -1.24 -2.55
N LEU A 89 -1.14 -0.63 -2.60
CA LEU A 89 -2.36 -1.15 -1.96
C LEU A 89 -2.74 -2.54 -2.50
N GLY A 90 -2.54 -2.77 -3.81
CA GLY A 90 -2.78 -4.07 -4.42
C GLY A 90 -1.92 -5.17 -3.83
N TYR A 91 -0.64 -4.91 -3.57
CA TYR A 91 0.23 -5.86 -2.86
C TYR A 91 -0.13 -5.99 -1.39
N LEU A 92 -0.41 -4.88 -0.70
CA LEU A 92 -0.84 -4.90 0.70
C LEU A 92 -2.17 -5.61 0.94
N SER A 93 -3.00 -5.77 -0.10
CA SER A 93 -4.25 -6.54 -0.01
C SER A 93 -4.04 -8.02 0.32
N HIS A 94 -2.83 -8.56 0.17
CA HIS A 94 -2.49 -9.94 0.54
C HIS A 94 -2.13 -10.09 2.04
N ASP A 95 -1.92 -8.99 2.75
CA ASP A 95 -1.79 -9.00 4.21
C ASP A 95 -3.20 -8.92 4.84
N HIS A 96 -3.51 -9.78 5.81
CA HIS A 96 -4.85 -9.84 6.41
C HIS A 96 -5.30 -8.52 7.06
N LYS A 97 -4.38 -7.79 7.71
CA LYS A 97 -4.71 -6.50 8.32
C LYS A 97 -4.80 -5.42 7.26
N GLY A 98 -3.89 -5.44 6.28
CA GLY A 98 -3.92 -4.58 5.10
C GLY A 98 -5.25 -4.69 4.35
N GLU A 99 -5.64 -5.90 3.97
CA GLU A 99 -6.92 -6.23 3.33
C GLU A 99 -8.10 -5.58 4.06
N ARG A 100 -8.21 -5.81 5.37
CA ARG A 100 -9.31 -5.30 6.19
C ARG A 100 -9.37 -3.78 6.18
N LEU A 101 -8.24 -3.11 6.33
CA LEU A 101 -8.16 -1.65 6.32
C LEU A 101 -8.53 -1.08 4.95
N ILE A 102 -8.00 -1.67 3.86
CA ILE A 102 -8.31 -1.23 2.50
C ILE A 102 -9.80 -1.41 2.20
N LEU A 103 -10.41 -2.53 2.61
CA LEU A 103 -11.85 -2.75 2.46
C LEU A 103 -12.66 -1.72 3.26
N GLN A 104 -12.27 -1.41 4.49
CA GLN A 104 -12.93 -0.39 5.30
C GLN A 104 -12.89 0.99 4.60
N ARG A 105 -11.74 1.38 4.04
CA ARG A 105 -11.61 2.61 3.26
C ARG A 105 -12.48 2.59 2.01
N CYS A 106 -12.45 1.50 1.23
CA CYS A 106 -13.29 1.34 0.03
C CYS A 106 -14.79 1.33 0.34
N ARG A 107 -15.21 0.87 1.52
CA ARG A 107 -16.63 0.90 1.94
C ARG A 107 -17.08 2.33 2.22
N THR A 108 -16.22 3.11 2.87
CA THR A 108 -16.45 4.53 3.17
C THR A 108 -16.46 5.35 1.88
N ASP A 109 -15.50 5.10 1.00
CA ASP A 109 -15.41 5.74 -0.31
C ASP A 109 -15.24 4.69 -1.43
N PRO A 110 -16.35 4.28 -2.08
CA PRO A 110 -16.32 3.35 -3.20
C PRO A 110 -15.52 3.81 -4.43
N TYR A 111 -15.19 5.10 -4.54
CA TYR A 111 -14.33 5.60 -5.61
C TYR A 111 -12.91 5.02 -5.51
N LEU A 112 -12.39 4.83 -4.29
CA LEU A 112 -11.06 4.25 -4.07
C LEU A 112 -10.93 2.88 -4.74
N MET A 113 -11.95 2.02 -4.64
CA MET A 113 -11.94 0.73 -5.31
C MET A 113 -11.93 0.86 -6.85
N LYS A 114 -12.59 1.88 -7.42
CA LYS A 114 -12.54 2.13 -8.87
C LYS A 114 -11.12 2.47 -9.30
N VAL A 115 -10.43 3.34 -8.55
CA VAL A 115 -9.04 3.73 -8.82
C VAL A 115 -8.10 2.54 -8.67
N ILE A 116 -8.20 1.78 -7.57
CA ILE A 116 -7.39 0.57 -7.35
C ILE A 116 -7.53 -0.37 -8.54
N ARG A 117 -8.76 -0.74 -8.92
CA ARG A 117 -9.00 -1.66 -10.06
C ARG A 117 -8.52 -1.12 -11.39
N TYR A 118 -8.55 0.21 -11.59
CA TYR A 118 -8.09 0.82 -12.83
C TYR A 118 -6.58 0.62 -13.02
N TYR A 119 -5.78 0.83 -11.97
CA TYR A 119 -4.32 0.75 -12.03
C TYR A 119 -3.76 -0.64 -11.77
N THR A 120 -4.48 -1.51 -11.05
CA THR A 120 -4.01 -2.88 -10.75
C THR A 120 -4.44 -3.92 -11.79
N LYS A 121 -4.84 -3.53 -13.01
CA LYS A 121 -5.29 -4.51 -14.05
C LYS A 121 -4.27 -5.60 -14.35
N ARG A 122 -2.98 -5.29 -14.21
CA ARG A 122 -1.86 -6.22 -14.48
C ARG A 122 -1.34 -6.92 -13.22
N ILE A 123 -1.89 -6.61 -12.04
CA ILE A 123 -1.47 -7.17 -10.76
C ILE A 123 -2.64 -7.94 -10.17
N ARG A 124 -2.36 -9.11 -9.61
CA ARG A 124 -3.39 -9.90 -8.94
C ARG A 124 -3.63 -9.36 -7.53
N LEU A 125 -4.77 -8.69 -7.34
CA LEU A 125 -5.29 -8.38 -6.01
C LEU A 125 -5.56 -9.68 -5.23
N ALA A 126 -5.55 -9.62 -3.90
CA ALA A 126 -5.90 -10.77 -3.10
C ALA A 126 -7.34 -11.24 -3.42
N PRO A 127 -7.56 -12.55 -3.63
CA PRO A 127 -8.89 -13.07 -3.91
C PRO A 127 -9.89 -12.71 -2.81
N THR A 128 -9.49 -12.89 -1.55
CA THR A 128 -10.28 -12.53 -0.35
C THR A 128 -10.68 -11.06 -0.37
N PHE A 129 -9.77 -10.17 -0.75
CA PHE A 129 -10.05 -8.74 -0.89
C PHE A 129 -11.13 -8.48 -1.95
N THR A 130 -10.99 -9.07 -3.14
CA THR A 130 -11.95 -8.88 -4.23
C THR A 130 -13.32 -9.49 -3.92
N GLU A 131 -13.35 -10.65 -3.28
CA GLU A 131 -14.57 -11.31 -2.82
C GLU A 131 -15.25 -10.53 -1.70
N GLY A 132 -14.49 -10.04 -0.73
CA GLY A 132 -14.98 -9.18 0.35
C GLY A 132 -15.61 -7.89 -0.16
N TRP A 133 -15.03 -7.29 -1.21
CA TRP A 133 -15.65 -6.15 -1.90
C TRP A 133 -16.93 -6.54 -2.65
N GLN A 134 -16.94 -7.67 -3.35
CA GLN A 134 -18.14 -8.15 -4.06
C GLN A 134 -19.28 -8.48 -3.10
N HIS A 135 -18.96 -9.12 -1.96
CA HIS A 135 -19.93 -9.42 -0.92
C HIS A 135 -20.56 -8.13 -0.37
N TYR A 136 -19.74 -7.11 -0.05
CA TYR A 136 -20.24 -5.80 0.34
C TYR A 136 -21.19 -5.19 -0.70
N ARG A 137 -20.83 -5.23 -1.99
CA ARG A 137 -21.69 -4.70 -3.06
C ARG A 137 -23.01 -5.44 -3.22
N LYS A 138 -23.06 -6.74 -2.90
CA LYS A 138 -24.26 -7.59 -3.02
C LYS A 138 -25.20 -7.44 -1.82
N VAL A 139 -24.65 -7.39 -0.62
CA VAL A 139 -25.43 -7.30 0.63
C VAL A 139 -25.98 -5.89 0.85
N GLY A 140 -25.36 -4.87 0.24
CA GLY A 140 -25.63 -3.47 0.58
C GLY A 140 -25.05 -3.15 1.95
N LEU A 141 -24.84 -1.87 2.24
CA LEU A 141 -24.48 -1.42 3.59
C LEU A 141 -25.46 -2.05 4.59
N PRO A 142 -25.01 -2.67 5.70
CA PRO A 142 -25.94 -2.97 6.77
C PRO A 142 -26.64 -1.66 7.16
N PRO A 143 -27.95 -1.68 7.44
CA PRO A 143 -28.61 -0.52 8.02
C PRO A 143 -27.87 -0.17 9.30
N ILE A 144 -27.42 1.09 9.39
CA ILE A 144 -26.81 1.62 10.60
C ILE A 144 -27.88 1.52 11.71
N PRO A 145 -27.59 0.92 12.87
CA PRO A 145 -28.51 0.92 14.00
C PRO A 145 -28.75 2.33 14.55
#